data_AF-A0AAV4ZUW3-F1
#
_entry.id   AF-A0AAV4ZUW3-F1
#
_cell.length_a   1.000
_cell.length_b   1.000
_cell.length_c   1.000
_cell.angle_alpha   90.00
_cell.angle_beta   90.00
_cell.angle_gamma   90.00
#
_symmetry.space_group_name_H-M   'P 1'
#
loop_
_entity.id
_entity.type
_entity.pdbx_description
1 polymer ?
#
loop_
_entity_poly.entity_id
_entity_poly.type
_entity_poly.pdbx_seq_one_letter_code
_entity_poly.pdbx_strand_id
1 'polypeptide(L)'
;MDQLDETVRSILALAATYKPGTIIRAERVVDAYLADFDGYRARRAAMDALLRELDLPERRTRNRGGLFELIELHLKRRHGEIARLFQ
;
A
#
# COMPACT_ATOMS: atom_id res chain seq x y z
N MET A 1 -15.62 -6.91 7.91
CA MET A 1 -14.16 -6.77 7.89
C MET A 1 -13.86 -5.29 7.80
N ASP A 2 -12.83 -4.81 8.49
CA ASP A 2 -12.41 -3.42 8.37
C ASP A 2 -11.94 -3.16 6.93
N GLN A 3 -12.32 -2.03 6.35
CA GLN A 3 -11.91 -1.63 5.00
C GLN A 3 -10.39 -1.50 4.88
N LEU A 4 -9.74 -1.13 6.00
CA LEU A 4 -8.28 -1.12 6.12
C LEU A 4 -7.69 -2.51 5.92
N ASP A 5 -8.23 -3.54 6.59
CA ASP A 5 -7.77 -4.93 6.48
C ASP A 5 -7.87 -5.45 5.04
N GLU A 6 -8.98 -5.15 4.36
CA GLU A 6 -9.19 -5.56 2.97
C GLU A 6 -8.18 -4.89 2.01
N THR A 7 -7.90 -3.62 2.25
CA THR A 7 -6.91 -2.84 1.49
C THR A 7 -5.51 -3.42 1.69
N VAL A 8 -5.12 -3.71 2.93
CA VAL A 8 -3.83 -4.32 3.27
C VAL A 8 -3.69 -5.68 2.60
N ARG A 9 -4.69 -6.56 2.71
CA ARG A 9 -4.68 -7.88 2.06
C ARG A 9 -4.54 -7.78 0.55
N SER A 10 -5.23 -6.82 -0.07
CA SER A 10 -5.16 -6.59 -1.51
C SER A 10 -3.74 -6.16 -1.94
N ILE A 11 -3.11 -5.26 -1.19
CA ILE A 11 -1.72 -4.84 -1.44
C ILE A 11 -0.74 -6.01 -1.27
N LEU A 12 -0.89 -6.81 -0.22
CA LEU A 12 -0.05 -7.98 0.00
C LEU A 12 -0.23 -9.05 -1.10
N ALA A 13 -1.45 -9.27 -1.58
CA ALA A 13 -1.71 -10.18 -2.69
C ALA A 13 -1.04 -9.71 -3.99
N LEU A 14 -1.02 -8.39 -4.24
CA LEU A 14 -0.30 -7.81 -5.37
C LEU A 14 1.22 -8.05 -5.28
N ALA A 15 1.80 -8.08 -4.08
CA ALA A 15 3.22 -8.39 -3.88
C ALA A 15 3.56 -9.83 -4.26
N ALA A 16 2.67 -10.78 -3.95
CA ALA A 16 2.85 -12.18 -4.30
C ALA A 16 2.91 -12.38 -5.83
N THR A 17 2.18 -11.57 -6.60
CA THR A 17 2.14 -11.63 -8.07
C THR A 17 2.86 -10.45 -8.74
N TYR A 18 3.89 -9.88 -8.09
CA TYR A 18 4.52 -8.66 -8.58
C TYR A 18 5.05 -8.82 -10.01
N LYS A 19 4.65 -7.89 -10.88
CA LYS A 19 5.08 -7.78 -12.28
C LYS A 19 5.05 -6.32 -12.71
N PRO A 20 5.69 -5.94 -13.83
CA PRO A 20 5.54 -4.60 -14.39
C PRO A 20 4.05 -4.22 -14.52
N GLY A 21 3.68 -3.04 -14.01
CA GLY A 21 2.30 -2.57 -13.96
C GLY A 21 1.51 -2.94 -12.69
N THR A 22 2.06 -3.72 -11.76
CA THR A 22 1.43 -3.97 -10.45
C THR A 22 1.25 -2.68 -9.64
N ILE A 23 2.13 -1.68 -9.81
CA ILE A 23 2.00 -0.37 -9.14
C ILE A 23 0.69 0.34 -9.50
N ILE A 24 0.27 0.32 -10.77
CA ILE A 24 -1.01 0.91 -11.21
C ILE A 24 -2.20 0.25 -10.51
N ARG A 25 -2.12 -1.06 -10.23
CA ARG A 25 -3.18 -1.78 -9.49
C ARG A 25 -3.17 -1.39 -8.01
N ALA A 26 -1.99 -1.26 -7.42
CA ALA A 26 -1.84 -0.81 -6.04
C ALA A 26 -2.36 0.62 -5.86
N GLU A 27 -2.11 1.50 -6.82
CA GLU A 27 -2.67 2.86 -6.85
C GLU A 27 -4.19 2.84 -6.80
N ARG A 28 -4.84 2.04 -7.67
CA ARG A 28 -6.30 1.92 -7.69
C ARG A 28 -6.89 1.40 -6.37
N VAL A 29 -6.23 0.43 -5.74
CA VAL A 29 -6.65 -0.13 -4.44
C VAL A 29 -6.59 0.95 -3.35
N VAL A 30 -5.48 1.69 -3.29
CA VAL A 30 -5.30 2.77 -2.32
C VAL A 30 -6.26 3.93 -2.59
N ASP A 31 -6.50 4.27 -3.86
CA ASP A 31 -7.43 5.33 -4.24
C ASP A 31 -8.86 4.99 -3.85
N ALA A 32 -9.28 3.73 -4.05
CA ALA A 32 -10.58 3.26 -3.63
C ALA A 32 -10.73 3.34 -2.10
N TYR A 33 -9.70 2.95 -1.36
CA TYR A 33 -9.67 3.11 0.09
C TYR A 33 -9.77 4.57 0.53
N LEU A 34 -9.00 5.48 -0.10
CA LEU A 34 -9.01 6.90 0.25
C LEU A 34 -10.24 7.67 -0.22
N ALA A 35 -11.03 7.10 -1.15
CA ALA A 35 -12.27 7.70 -1.64
C ALA A 35 -13.34 7.81 -0.55
N ASP A 36 -13.33 6.89 0.42
CA ASP A 36 -14.31 6.84 1.51
C ASP A 36 -14.00 7.82 2.66
N PHE A 37 -12.85 8.51 2.58
CA PHE A 37 -12.45 9.52 3.55
C PHE A 37 -12.60 10.93 2.97
N ASP A 38 -13.52 11.69 3.55
CA ASP A 38 -13.77 13.07 3.15
C ASP A 38 -12.86 14.07 3.88
N GLY A 39 -12.27 14.97 3.10
CA GLY A 39 -11.42 16.04 3.60
C GLY A 39 -9.99 15.61 3.92
N TYR A 40 -9.10 16.61 3.95
CA TYR A 40 -7.67 16.40 4.05
C TYR A 40 -7.23 15.65 5.32
N ARG A 41 -7.85 15.96 6.47
CA ARG A 41 -7.48 15.35 7.76
C ARG A 41 -7.85 13.87 7.83
N ALA A 42 -9.04 13.50 7.34
CA ALA A 42 -9.49 12.11 7.34
C ALA A 42 -8.64 11.25 6.39
N ARG A 43 -8.39 11.74 5.17
CA ARG A 43 -7.49 11.07 4.22
C ARG A 43 -6.09 10.88 4.78
N ARG A 44 -5.57 11.90 5.47
CA ARG A 44 -4.25 11.81 6.10
C ARG A 44 -4.22 10.72 7.19
N ALA A 45 -5.22 10.68 8.07
CA ALA A 45 -5.32 9.64 9.09
C ALA A 45 -5.44 8.24 8.47
N ALA A 46 -6.20 8.11 7.38
CA ALA A 46 -6.33 6.86 6.63
C ALA A 46 -5.01 6.40 6.00
N MET A 47 -4.24 7.33 5.41
CA MET A 47 -2.90 7.06 4.90
C MET A 47 -1.94 6.62 6.02
N ASP A 48 -1.94 7.32 7.15
CA ASP A 48 -1.10 6.98 8.31
C ASP A 48 -1.44 5.58 8.86
N ALA A 49 -2.73 5.23 8.94
CA ALA A 49 -3.19 3.91 9.33
C ALA A 49 -2.73 2.81 8.35
N LEU A 50 -2.86 3.07 7.04
CA LEU A 50 -2.41 2.12 6.02
C LEU A 50 -0.90 1.87 6.07
N LEU A 51 -0.10 2.92 6.28
CA LEU A 51 1.35 2.79 6.44
C LEU A 51 1.71 1.97 7.66
N ARG A 52 1.00 2.18 8.79
CA ARG A 52 1.20 1.40 10.01
C ARG A 52 0.93 -0.09 9.82
N GLU A 53 -0.20 -0.44 9.20
CA GLU A 53 -0.55 -1.84 8.95
C GLU A 53 0.41 -2.54 7.97
N LEU A 54 1.00 -1.79 7.04
CA LEU A 54 2.00 -2.32 6.11
C LEU A 54 3.43 -2.33 6.69
N ASP A 55 3.59 -1.94 7.96
CA ASP A 55 4.90 -1.75 8.63
C ASP A 55 5.83 -0.83 7.83
N LEU A 56 5.26 0.26 7.30
CA LEU A 56 5.95 1.26 6.49
C LEU A 56 6.22 2.55 7.29
N PRO A 57 7.34 3.24 7.02
CA PRO A 57 7.68 4.45 7.75
C PRO A 57 6.68 5.59 7.49
N GLU A 58 5.90 5.94 8.51
CA GLU A 58 4.90 7.01 8.51
C GLU A 58 5.48 8.41 8.15
N ARG A 59 6.81 8.58 8.26
CA ARG A 59 7.46 9.91 8.24
C ARG A 59 7.82 10.47 6.86
N ARG A 60 7.87 9.67 5.79
CA ARG A 60 8.38 10.14 4.49
C ARG A 60 7.31 10.68 3.54
N THR A 61 6.03 10.44 3.78
CA THR A 61 5.02 10.56 2.72
C THR A 61 3.81 11.36 3.17
N ARG A 62 3.97 12.69 3.23
CA ARG A 62 2.87 13.62 3.55
C ARG A 62 1.98 13.95 2.34
N ASN A 63 2.18 13.24 1.23
CA ASN A 63 1.41 13.38 -0.01
C ASN A 63 1.24 12.01 -0.69
N ARG A 64 0.29 11.95 -1.62
CA ARG A 64 -0.09 10.73 -2.36
C ARG A 64 1.07 10.15 -3.17
N GLY A 65 1.92 10.99 -3.76
CA GLY A 65 3.10 10.54 -4.52
C GLY A 65 4.09 9.76 -3.66
N GLY A 66 4.42 10.28 -2.48
CA GLY A 66 5.29 9.58 -1.54
C GLY A 66 4.69 8.24 -1.09
N LEU A 67 3.38 8.20 -0.81
CA LEU A 67 2.72 6.94 -0.40
C LEU A 67 2.91 5.86 -1.46
N PHE A 68 2.78 6.21 -2.75
CA PHE A 68 3.00 5.26 -3.83
C PHE A 68 4.45 4.83 -3.98
N GLU A 69 5.43 5.71 -3.76
CA GLU A 69 6.84 5.31 -3.74
C GLU A 69 7.12 4.27 -2.64
N LEU A 70 6.55 4.45 -1.44
CA LEU A 70 6.71 3.48 -0.35
C LEU A 70 6.01 2.15 -0.66
N ILE A 71 4.80 2.19 -1.22
CA ILE A 71 4.08 0.98 -1.62
C ILE A 71 4.83 0.25 -2.73
N GLU A 72 5.35 0.96 -3.75
CA GLU A 72 6.13 0.32 -4.81
C GLU A 72 7.38 -0.38 -4.26
N LEU A 73 8.10 0.29 -3.35
CA LEU A 73 9.27 -0.29 -2.70
C LEU A 73 8.89 -1.52 -1.86
N HIS A 74 7.78 -1.44 -1.12
CA HIS A 74 7.24 -2.55 -0.32
C HIS A 74 6.94 -3.77 -1.19
N LEU A 75 6.22 -3.57 -2.30
CA LEU A 75 5.85 -4.63 -3.24
C LEU A 75 7.09 -5.31 -3.82
N LYS A 76 8.09 -4.53 -4.28
CA LYS A 76 9.35 -5.07 -4.81
C LYS A 76 10.11 -5.88 -3.76
N ARG A 77 10.22 -5.34 -2.53
CA ARG A 77 10.91 -6.01 -1.42
C ARG A 77 10.22 -7.32 -1.05
N ARG A 78 8.91 -7.31 -0.85
CA ARG A 78 8.13 -8.49 -0.49
C ARG A 78 8.17 -9.56 -1.57
N HIS A 79 8.09 -9.19 -2.84
CA HIS A 79 8.25 -10.14 -3.93
C HIS A 79 9.64 -10.81 -3.90
N GLY A 80 10.69 -10.02 -3.67
CA GLY A 80 12.06 -10.56 -3.52
C GLY A 80 12.21 -11.50 -2.33
N GLU A 81 11.60 -11.19 -1.19
CA GLU A 81 11.57 -12.08 -0.01
C GLU A 81 10.85 -13.39 -0.30
N ILE A 82 9.67 -13.33 -0.95
CA ILE A 82 8.91 -14.51 -1.38
C ILE A 82 9.76 -15.34 -2.33
N ALA A 83 10.33 -14.74 -3.38
CA ALA A 83 11.14 -15.47 -4.36
C ALA A 83 12.35 -16.20 -3.73
N ARG A 84 12.97 -15.63 -2.68
CA ARG A 84 14.07 -16.29 -1.95
C ARG A 84 13.62 -17.45 -1.06
N LEU A 85 12.40 -17.45 -0.56
CA LEU A 85 11.86 -18.53 0.29
C LEU A 85 11.45 -19.76 -0.53
N PHE A 86 11.32 -19.62 -1.86
CA PHE A 86 10.95 -20.69 -2.79
C PHE A 86 12.08 -21.08 -3.76
N GLN A 87 13.34 -20.71 -3.44
CA GLN A 87 14.56 -21.26 -4.04
C GLN A 87 15.13 -22.37 -3.16
#